data_AF-A0A2N9GQJ1-F1
#
_entry.id   AF-A0A2N9GQJ1-F1
#
_cell.length_a   1.000
_cell.length_b   1.000
_cell.length_c   1.000
_cell.angle_alpha   90.00
_cell.angle_beta   90.00
_cell.angle_gamma   90.00
#
_symmetry.space_group_name_H-M   'P 1'
#
loop_
_entity.id
_entity.type
_entity.pdbx_description
1 polymer ?
#
loop_
_entity_poly.entity_id
_entity_poly.type
_entity_poly.pdbx_seq_one_letter_code
_entity_poly.pdbx_strand_id
1 'polypeptide(L)'
;MRANRKTWRVIWKQKLPSKVKIHLWRACLNVLPTRLSLCRRRILQDSACQVCRAAPESPTHALWSCPYAGSVWALIPGKIQKLPPTEADFFELFQGLTERLTRAEVEIWSVTVWAIWYAHNKFLHENVLMCPQTILEMGMRLLNDFQRVTAQQSSSGT
;
A
#
# COMPACT_ATOMS: atom_id res chain seq x y z
N MET A 1 0.88 -6.12 -21.90
CA MET A 1 1.45 -6.02 -20.53
C MET A 1 2.49 -4.91 -20.53
N ARG A 2 2.41 -3.91 -19.65
CA ARG A 2 3.43 -2.85 -19.55
C ARG A 2 4.78 -3.50 -19.20
N ALA A 3 5.71 -3.56 -20.15
CA ALA A 3 7.05 -4.10 -19.94
C ALA A 3 7.87 -3.14 -19.07
N ASN A 4 7.77 -3.26 -17.75
CA ASN A 4 8.45 -2.35 -16.82
C ASN A 4 9.38 -3.09 -15.86
N ARG A 5 10.45 -3.64 -16.44
CA ARG A 5 11.53 -4.32 -15.71
C ARG A 5 12.14 -3.43 -14.61
N LYS A 6 12.13 -2.10 -14.78
CA LYS A 6 12.63 -1.14 -13.79
C LYS A 6 11.76 -1.13 -12.53
N THR A 7 10.45 -0.96 -12.65
CA THR A 7 9.52 -0.96 -11.51
C THR A 7 9.56 -2.26 -10.72
N TRP A 8 9.57 -3.41 -11.42
CA TRP A 8 9.67 -4.70 -10.75
C TRP A 8 10.98 -4.83 -9.98
N ARG A 9 12.09 -4.40 -10.58
CA ARG A 9 13.38 -4.38 -9.88
C ARG A 9 13.35 -3.53 -8.62
N VAL A 10 12.66 -2.38 -8.64
CA VAL A 10 12.51 -1.55 -7.43
C VAL A 10 11.80 -2.33 -6.34
N ILE A 11 10.60 -2.88 -6.61
CA ILE A 11 9.82 -3.66 -5.63
C ILE A 11 10.65 -4.80 -5.03
N TRP A 12 11.30 -5.60 -5.90
CA TRP A 12 12.01 -6.80 -5.44
C TRP A 12 13.31 -6.48 -4.68
N LYS A 13 13.96 -5.33 -4.94
CA LYS A 13 15.18 -4.90 -4.24
C LYS A 13 14.94 -4.21 -2.89
N GLN A 14 13.70 -3.88 -2.53
CA GLN A 14 13.42 -3.29 -1.22
C GLN A 14 13.78 -4.24 -0.07
N LYS A 15 14.23 -3.70 1.07
CA LYS A 15 14.46 -4.50 2.29
C LYS A 15 13.14 -4.63 3.06
N LEU A 16 12.23 -5.42 2.51
CA LEU A 16 10.88 -5.62 3.04
C LEU A 16 10.50 -7.11 3.05
N PRO A 17 9.57 -7.52 3.94
CA PRO A 17 8.97 -8.85 3.90
C PRO A 17 8.35 -9.17 2.54
N SER A 18 8.46 -10.42 2.10
CA SER A 18 7.91 -10.88 0.81
C SER A 18 6.42 -10.59 0.66
N LYS A 19 5.64 -10.67 1.75
CA LYS A 19 4.20 -10.36 1.73
C LYS A 19 3.90 -8.92 1.28
N VAL A 20 4.75 -7.95 1.67
CA VAL A 20 4.60 -6.54 1.28
C VAL A 20 4.94 -6.38 -0.20
N LYS A 21 6.05 -6.97 -0.65
CA LYS A 21 6.47 -6.94 -2.06
C LYS A 21 5.42 -7.55 -3.00
N ILE A 22 4.87 -8.71 -2.63
CA ILE A 22 3.79 -9.37 -3.39
C ILE A 22 2.54 -8.50 -3.41
N HIS A 23 2.17 -7.90 -2.27
CA HIS A 23 1.03 -6.99 -2.22
C HIS A 23 1.19 -5.78 -3.15
N LEU A 24 2.34 -5.11 -3.12
CA LEU A 24 2.66 -4.02 -4.05
C LEU A 24 2.60 -4.45 -5.51
N TRP A 25 3.19 -5.60 -5.83
CA TRP A 25 3.14 -6.15 -7.18
C TRP A 25 1.70 -6.40 -7.65
N ARG A 26 0.85 -6.96 -6.78
CA ARG A 26 -0.58 -7.17 -7.07
C ARG A 26 -1.34 -5.85 -7.23
N ALA A 27 -1.05 -4.85 -6.41
CA ALA A 27 -1.64 -3.52 -6.51
C ALA A 27 -1.28 -2.85 -7.85
N CYS A 28 0.01 -2.86 -8.21
CA CYS A 28 0.54 -2.37 -9.47
C CYS A 28 -0.01 -3.08 -10.72
N LEU A 29 -0.50 -4.31 -10.58
CA LEU A 29 -1.16 -5.05 -11.66
C LEU A 29 -2.68 -4.91 -11.66
N ASN A 30 -3.26 -4.14 -10.74
CA ASN A 30 -4.71 -4.03 -10.53
C ASN A 30 -5.40 -5.39 -10.32
N VAL A 31 -4.74 -6.32 -9.62
CA VAL A 31 -5.29 -7.66 -9.30
C VAL A 31 -5.62 -7.85 -7.82
N LEU A 32 -5.66 -6.75 -7.05
CA LEU A 32 -6.29 -6.76 -5.73
C LEU A 32 -7.81 -6.93 -5.89
N PRO A 33 -8.48 -7.65 -4.98
CA PRO A 33 -9.92 -7.88 -5.02
C PRO A 33 -10.71 -6.62 -4.58
N THR A 34 -10.43 -5.48 -5.20
CA THR A 34 -11.19 -4.25 -4.93
C THR A 34 -12.57 -4.33 -5.56
N ARG A 35 -13.55 -3.58 -5.05
CA ARG A 35 -14.91 -3.63 -5.60
C ARG A 35 -15.00 -3.26 -7.07
N LEU A 36 -14.22 -2.29 -7.53
CA LEU A 36 -14.14 -1.98 -8.97
C LEU A 36 -13.67 -3.20 -9.77
N SER A 37 -12.68 -3.94 -9.28
CA SER A 37 -12.18 -5.16 -9.94
C SER A 37 -13.24 -6.28 -9.95
N LEU A 38 -14.01 -6.42 -8.86
CA LEU A 38 -15.05 -7.43 -8.71
C LEU A 38 -16.27 -7.13 -9.58
N CYS A 39 -16.65 -5.84 -9.71
CA CYS A 39 -17.69 -5.39 -10.65
C CYS A 39 -17.29 -5.67 -12.10
N ARG A 40 -16.04 -5.38 -12.49
CA ARG A 40 -15.53 -5.71 -13.83
C ARG A 40 -15.62 -7.21 -14.15
N ARG A 41 -15.53 -8.06 -13.12
CA ARG A 41 -15.68 -9.53 -13.21
C ARG A 41 -17.12 -10.01 -13.04
N ARG A 42 -18.10 -9.09 -12.94
CA ARG A 42 -19.52 -9.39 -12.71
C ARG A 42 -19.81 -10.16 -11.41
N ILE A 43 -18.92 -10.06 -10.42
CA ILE A 43 -19.09 -10.68 -9.10
C ILE A 43 -19.92 -9.77 -8.19
N LEU A 44 -19.70 -8.45 -8.28
CA LEU A 44 -20.46 -7.43 -7.55
C LEU A 44 -21.16 -6.50 -8.53
N GLN A 45 -22.23 -5.83 -8.09
CA GLN A 45 -22.95 -4.83 -8.88
C GLN A 45 -22.49 -3.41 -8.58
N ASP A 46 -22.19 -3.11 -7.31
CA ASP A 46 -21.77 -1.78 -6.86
C ASP A 46 -20.25 -1.71 -6.63
N SER A 47 -19.61 -0.75 -7.30
CA SER A 47 -18.16 -0.52 -7.22
C SER A 47 -17.74 0.44 -6.10
N ALA A 48 -18.67 1.08 -5.40
CA ALA A 48 -18.37 2.08 -4.39
C ALA A 48 -17.55 1.51 -3.22
N CYS A 49 -16.52 2.25 -2.82
CA CYS A 49 -15.72 1.98 -1.63
C CYS A 49 -16.61 1.86 -0.40
N GLN A 50 -16.54 0.74 0.31
CA GLN A 50 -17.43 0.53 1.47
C GLN A 50 -17.01 1.32 2.69
N VAL A 51 -15.76 1.82 2.72
CA VAL A 51 -15.23 2.63 3.81
C VAL A 51 -15.72 4.07 3.68
N CYS A 52 -15.48 4.73 2.54
CA CYS A 52 -15.80 6.16 2.37
C CYS A 52 -17.13 6.41 1.66
N ARG A 53 -17.69 5.42 0.95
CA ARG A 53 -18.94 5.51 0.16
C ARG A 53 -18.95 6.58 -0.95
N ALA A 54 -17.83 7.24 -1.23
CA ALA A 54 -17.79 8.42 -2.08
C ALA A 54 -17.30 8.17 -3.52
N ALA A 55 -16.54 7.10 -3.77
CA ALA A 55 -15.96 6.82 -5.09
C ALA A 55 -15.82 5.30 -5.35
N PRO A 56 -15.66 4.89 -6.62
CA PRO A 56 -15.34 3.51 -6.97
C PRO A 56 -14.03 3.04 -6.32
N GLU A 57 -14.04 1.84 -5.77
CA GLU A 57 -12.91 1.25 -5.07
C GLU A 57 -11.89 0.66 -6.06
N SER A 58 -10.99 1.49 -6.56
CA SER A 58 -9.76 1.06 -7.24
C SER A 58 -8.62 0.81 -6.23
N PRO A 59 -7.52 0.14 -6.62
CA PRO A 59 -6.33 0.05 -5.76
C PRO A 59 -5.81 1.43 -5.36
N THR A 60 -5.72 2.40 -6.29
CA THR A 60 -5.34 3.78 -5.97
C THR A 60 -6.28 4.39 -4.95
N HIS A 61 -7.59 4.24 -5.12
CA HIS A 61 -8.55 4.78 -4.16
C HIS A 61 -8.38 4.13 -2.79
N ALA A 62 -8.47 2.80 -2.70
CA ALA A 62 -8.42 2.09 -1.42
C ALA A 62 -7.12 2.32 -0.64
N LEU A 63 -5.99 2.50 -1.33
CA LEU A 63 -4.66 2.57 -0.73
C LEU A 63 -4.10 3.99 -0.59
N TRP A 64 -4.62 4.96 -1.35
CA TRP A 64 -4.07 6.32 -1.43
C TRP A 64 -5.15 7.40 -1.32
N SER A 65 -6.08 7.46 -2.28
CA SER A 65 -6.99 8.60 -2.44
C SER A 65 -8.23 8.56 -1.53
N CYS A 66 -8.54 7.43 -0.92
CA CYS A 66 -9.64 7.30 0.03
C CYS A 66 -9.39 8.20 1.26
N PRO A 67 -10.38 8.97 1.75
CA PRO A 67 -10.21 9.80 2.95
C PRO A 67 -9.72 9.02 4.18
N TYR A 68 -10.13 7.77 4.32
CA TYR A 68 -9.63 6.89 5.38
C TYR A 68 -8.13 6.59 5.23
N ALA A 69 -7.67 6.23 4.02
CA ALA A 69 -6.24 6.07 3.75
C ALA A 69 -5.49 7.41 3.96
N GLY A 70 -6.06 8.53 3.50
CA GLY A 70 -5.55 9.88 3.68
C GLY A 70 -5.29 10.23 5.15
N SER A 71 -6.16 9.80 6.07
CA SER A 71 -5.95 10.01 7.51
C SER A 71 -4.72 9.28 8.07
N VAL A 72 -4.32 8.15 7.47
CA VAL A 72 -3.07 7.44 7.82
C VAL A 72 -1.88 8.17 7.21
N TRP A 73 -1.97 8.57 5.95
CA TRP A 73 -0.91 9.33 5.26
C TRP A 73 -0.62 10.67 5.94
N ALA A 74 -1.63 11.30 6.53
CA ALA A 74 -1.50 12.53 7.30
C ALA A 74 -0.63 12.38 8.56
N LEU A 75 -0.39 11.16 9.05
CA LEU A 75 0.46 10.90 10.22
C LEU A 75 1.94 10.72 9.87
N ILE A 76 2.30 10.61 8.58
CA ILE A 76 3.68 10.38 8.14
C ILE A 76 4.32 11.72 7.75
N PRO A 77 5.15 12.32 8.62
CA PRO A 77 5.73 13.62 8.32
C PRO A 77 6.64 13.56 7.08
N GLY A 78 6.75 14.69 6.38
CA GLY A 78 7.67 14.85 5.25
C GLY A 78 6.96 14.92 3.90
N LYS A 79 7.58 14.34 2.86
CA LYS A 79 7.09 14.46 1.48
C LYS A 79 5.75 13.78 1.29
N ILE A 80 5.55 12.59 1.87
CA ILE A 80 4.37 11.74 1.66
C ILE A 80 3.08 12.47 2.08
N GLN A 81 3.04 13.05 3.28
CA GLN A 81 1.87 13.80 3.79
C GLN A 81 1.47 15.00 2.89
N LYS A 82 2.40 15.56 2.11
CA LYS A 82 2.15 16.73 1.26
C LYS A 82 1.67 16.36 -0.14
N LEU A 83 1.61 15.07 -0.47
CA LEU A 83 1.19 14.63 -1.79
C LEU A 83 -0.33 14.58 -1.86
N PRO A 84 -0.94 15.15 -2.91
CA PRO A 84 -2.40 15.16 -3.03
C PRO A 84 -2.94 13.76 -3.39
N PRO A 85 -4.24 13.53 -3.19
CA PRO A 85 -4.96 12.44 -3.83
C PRO A 85 -4.75 12.46 -5.34
N THR A 86 -4.86 11.30 -5.98
CA THR A 86 -4.74 11.17 -7.44
C THR A 86 -5.71 10.15 -8.00
N GLU A 87 -6.13 10.36 -9.25
CA GLU A 87 -6.88 9.39 -10.04
C GLU A 87 -5.98 8.52 -10.93
N ALA A 88 -4.66 8.73 -10.86
CA ALA A 88 -3.69 7.93 -11.61
C ALA A 88 -3.77 6.44 -11.23
N ASP A 89 -3.37 5.59 -12.18
CA ASP A 89 -3.24 4.15 -11.91
C ASP A 89 -2.22 3.91 -10.78
N PHE A 90 -2.46 2.89 -9.93
CA PHE A 90 -1.60 2.63 -8.78
C PHE A 90 -0.13 2.42 -9.19
N PHE A 91 0.09 1.85 -10.37
CA PHE A 91 1.42 1.71 -10.95
C PHE A 91 2.10 3.04 -11.24
N GLU A 92 1.36 4.00 -11.81
CA GLU A 92 1.87 5.34 -12.14
C GLU A 92 2.15 6.14 -10.87
N LEU A 93 1.27 6.03 -9.87
CA LEU A 93 1.50 6.56 -8.53
C LEU A 93 2.80 5.99 -7.95
N PHE A 94 2.99 4.66 -7.97
CA PHE A 94 4.19 4.04 -7.45
C PHE A 94 5.46 4.51 -8.18
N GLN A 95 5.43 4.60 -9.51
CA GLN A 95 6.58 5.11 -10.28
C GLN A 95 6.93 6.55 -9.88
N GLY A 96 5.95 7.46 -9.88
CA GLY A 96 6.20 8.86 -9.53
C GLY A 96 6.69 9.04 -8.09
N LEU A 97 6.27 8.18 -7.16
CA LEU A 97 6.79 8.17 -5.80
C LEU A 97 8.25 7.70 -5.74
N THR A 98 8.60 6.63 -6.45
CA THR A 98 9.97 6.10 -6.43
C THR A 98 11.02 7.04 -7.03
N GLU A 99 10.59 8.02 -7.84
CA GLU A 99 11.46 9.07 -8.39
C GLU A 99 11.66 10.24 -7.41
N ARG A 100 10.75 10.43 -6.44
CA ARG A 100 10.74 11.59 -5.52
C ARG A 100 11.18 11.24 -4.10
N LEU A 101 11.03 9.98 -3.72
CA LEU A 101 11.27 9.47 -2.38
C LEU A 101 12.62 8.74 -2.29
N THR A 102 13.26 8.88 -1.14
CA THR A 102 14.43 8.07 -0.77
C THR A 102 14.03 6.61 -0.58
N ARG A 103 15.00 5.70 -0.60
CA ARG A 103 14.75 4.27 -0.35
C ARG A 103 13.99 4.02 0.94
N ALA A 104 14.38 4.69 2.03
CA ALA A 104 13.73 4.54 3.34
C ALA A 104 12.28 5.04 3.31
N GLU A 105 12.02 6.18 2.66
CA GLU A 105 10.66 6.69 2.47
C GLU A 105 9.81 5.74 1.63
N VAL A 106 10.36 5.13 0.57
CA VAL A 106 9.64 4.11 -0.22
C VAL A 106 9.35 2.87 0.62
N GLU A 107 10.26 2.44 1.51
CA GLU A 107 10.02 1.32 2.43
C GLU A 107 8.89 1.64 3.43
N ILE A 108 8.88 2.84 4.03
CA ILE A 108 7.79 3.33 4.90
C ILE A 108 6.47 3.38 4.13
N TRP A 109 6.47 3.95 2.93
CA TRP A 109 5.28 4.00 2.07
C TRP A 109 4.74 2.59 1.78
N SER A 110 5.63 1.65 1.49
CA SER A 110 5.29 0.28 1.12
C SER A 110 4.61 -0.50 2.25
N VAL A 111 5.15 -0.41 3.48
CA VAL A 111 4.53 -1.07 4.64
C VAL A 111 3.22 -0.39 5.03
N THR A 112 3.11 0.91 4.82
CA THR A 112 1.87 1.68 5.09
C THR A 112 0.76 1.28 4.11
N VAL A 113 1.07 1.16 2.81
CA VAL A 113 0.13 0.63 1.81
C VAL A 113 -0.40 -0.75 2.24
N TRP A 114 0.50 -1.65 2.64
CA TRP A 114 0.10 -2.98 3.09
C TRP A 114 -0.79 -2.92 4.34
N ALA A 115 -0.45 -2.05 5.30
CA ALA A 115 -1.23 -1.87 6.53
C ALA A 115 -2.63 -1.29 6.27
N ILE A 116 -2.74 -0.32 5.37
CA ILE A 116 -4.02 0.25 4.92
C ILE A 116 -4.88 -0.84 4.28
N TRP A 117 -4.30 -1.66 3.39
CA TRP A 117 -5.03 -2.77 2.79
C TRP A 117 -5.54 -3.79 3.81
N TYR A 118 -4.70 -4.11 4.80
CA TYR A 118 -5.10 -4.99 5.90
C TYR A 118 -6.28 -4.40 6.68
N ALA A 119 -6.20 -3.14 7.09
CA ALA A 119 -7.26 -2.46 7.82
C ALA A 119 -8.56 -2.36 7.00
N HIS A 120 -8.45 -2.06 5.71
CA HIS A 120 -9.56 -2.03 4.78
C HIS A 120 -10.29 -3.38 4.72
N ASN A 121 -9.56 -4.48 4.55
CA ASN A 121 -10.15 -5.82 4.53
C ASN A 121 -10.71 -6.23 5.89
N LYS A 122 -10.06 -5.82 6.99
CA LYS A 122 -10.57 -6.08 8.34
C LYS A 122 -11.92 -5.41 8.55
N PHE A 123 -12.09 -4.18 8.06
CA PHE A 123 -13.39 -3.54 8.04
C PHE A 123 -14.39 -4.30 7.16
N LEU A 124 -14.01 -4.69 5.95
CA LEU A 124 -14.93 -5.40 5.03
C LEU A 124 -15.42 -6.77 5.55
N HIS A 125 -14.56 -7.53 6.22
CA HIS A 125 -14.85 -8.91 6.59
C HIS A 125 -15.24 -9.08 8.07
N GLU A 126 -14.76 -8.19 8.94
CA GLU A 126 -14.97 -8.28 10.39
C GLU A 126 -15.70 -7.05 10.95
N ASN A 127 -16.03 -6.05 10.12
CA ASN A 127 -16.63 -4.79 10.53
C ASN A 127 -15.82 -4.02 11.60
N VAL A 128 -14.50 -4.22 11.62
CA VAL A 128 -13.58 -3.55 12.54
C VAL A 128 -12.90 -2.39 11.83
N LEU A 129 -13.27 -1.16 12.20
CA LEU A 129 -12.61 0.05 11.73
C LEU A 129 -11.39 0.35 12.62
N MET A 130 -10.19 0.15 12.09
CA MET A 130 -8.95 0.44 12.82
C MET A 130 -8.69 1.95 12.86
N CYS A 131 -8.17 2.47 13.99
CA CYS A 131 -7.78 3.87 14.05
C CYS A 131 -6.49 4.11 13.22
N PRO A 132 -6.33 5.29 12.60
CA PRO A 132 -5.21 5.56 11.70
C PRO A 132 -3.82 5.36 12.33
N GLN A 133 -3.69 5.70 13.60
CA GLN A 133 -2.46 5.53 14.38
C GLN A 133 -2.07 4.05 14.49
N THR A 134 -3.01 3.15 14.82
CA THR A 134 -2.75 1.71 14.91
C THR A 134 -2.36 1.11 13.55
N ILE A 135 -2.91 1.62 12.45
CA ILE A 135 -2.55 1.17 11.10
C ILE A 135 -1.11 1.53 10.79
N LEU A 136 -0.71 2.79 11.04
CA LEU A 136 0.66 3.24 10.85
C LEU A 136 1.63 2.44 11.72
N GLU A 137 1.33 2.28 13.01
CA GLU A 137 2.17 1.50 13.93
C GLU A 137 2.33 0.06 13.47
N MET A 138 1.28 -0.57 12.95
CA MET A 138 1.37 -1.93 12.42
C MET A 138 2.33 -2.02 11.23
N GLY A 139 2.28 -1.05 10.31
CA GLY A 139 3.23 -0.95 9.20
C GLY A 139 4.67 -0.74 9.69
N MET A 140 4.87 0.18 10.62
CA MET A 140 6.19 0.50 11.17
C MET A 140 6.79 -0.66 11.98
N ARG A 141 5.99 -1.37 12.79
CA ARG A 141 6.43 -2.59 13.48
C ARG A 141 6.91 -3.64 12.50
N LEU A 142 6.15 -3.87 11.42
CA LEU A 142 6.54 -4.82 10.38
C LEU A 142 7.88 -4.46 9.72
N LEU A 143 8.13 -3.18 9.47
CA LEU A 143 9.40 -2.70 8.91
C LEU A 143 10.56 -2.92 9.90
N ASN A 144 10.37 -2.50 11.15
CA ASN A 144 11.38 -2.59 12.19
C ASN A 144 11.77 -4.04 12.49
N ASP A 145 10.78 -4.93 12.61
CA ASP A 145 11.02 -6.35 12.86
C ASP A 145 11.81 -6.99 11.72
N PHE A 146 11.46 -6.67 10.47
CA PHE A 146 12.20 -7.15 9.30
C PHE A 146 13.67 -6.68 9.30
N GLN A 147 13.90 -5.41 9.61
CA GLN A 147 15.24 -4.84 9.67
C GLN A 147 16.08 -5.48 10.78
N ARG A 148 15.50 -5.72 11.96
CA ARG A 148 16.17 -6.38 13.09
C ARG A 148 16.63 -7.79 12.74
N VAL A 149 15.74 -8.61 12.17
CA VAL A 149 16.07 -10.00 11.78
C VAL A 149 17.13 -10.02 10.67
N THR A 150 17.02 -9.12 9.69
CA THR A 150 17.99 -9.06 8.57
C THR A 150 19.38 -8.59 9.06
N ALA A 151 19.44 -7.67 10.01
CA ALA A 151 20.70 -7.21 10.59
C ALA A 151 21.42 -8.33 11.37
N GLN A 152 20.69 -9.11 12.17
CA GLN A 152 21.24 -10.25 12.92
C GLN A 152 21.84 -11.33 12.00
N GLN A 153 21.16 -11.64 10.89
CA GLN A 153 21.68 -12.60 9.90
C GLN A 153 22.94 -12.10 9.18
N SER A 154 23.11 -10.78 9.08
CA SER A 154 24.30 -10.18 8.45
C SER A 154 25.53 -10.23 9.37
N SER A 155 25.33 -10.22 10.69
CA SER A 155 26.40 -10.30 11.71
C SER A 155 26.83 -11.72 12.07
N SER A 156 26.04 -12.75 11.74
CA SER A 156 26.36 -14.15 12.03
C SER A 156 27.06 -14.88 10.88
N GLY A 157 27.33 -14.20 9.77
CA GLY A 157 27.96 -14.75 8.56
C GLY A 157 29.41 -14.29 8.31
N THR A 158 30.05 -13.67 9.31
CA THR A 158 31.48 -13.34 9.36
C THR A 158 32.14 -14.16 10.44
#